data_AF-A0A7X1P8F7-F1
#
_entry.id   AF-A0A7X1P8F7-F1
#
_cell.length_a   1.000
_cell.length_b   1.000
_cell.length_c   1.000
_cell.angle_alpha   90.00
_cell.angle_beta   90.00
_cell.angle_gamma   90.00
#
_symmetry.space_group_name_H-M   'P 1'
#
loop_
_entity.id
_entity.type
_entity.pdbx_description
1 polymer ?
#
loop_
_entity_poly.entity_id
_entity_poly.type
_entity_poly.pdbx_seq_one_letter_code
_entity_poly.pdbx_strand_id
1 'polypeptide(L)'
;MAWHALRRGIINQHVLLEAAAFAGLAGGVYGLTAGGPQFPTAPFFCVAVMVCNYHIFSEWLSLIVKTRSSQAVRRLLELQPDTARVVRNGAESQVRTEELVVGDLVWRARRA
;
A
#
# COMPACT_ATOMS: atom_id res chain seq x y z
N MET A 1 -9.96 -13.96 6.45
CA MET A 1 -8.58 -14.27 6.92
C MET A 1 -8.56 -14.56 8.42
N ALA A 2 -9.50 -13.98 9.20
CA ALA A 2 -9.53 -14.16 10.64
C ALA A 2 -9.71 -15.62 11.08
N TRP A 3 -10.51 -16.44 10.38
CA TRP A 3 -10.71 -17.84 10.76
C TRP A 3 -9.40 -18.65 10.88
N HIS A 4 -8.47 -18.44 9.93
CA HIS A 4 -7.17 -19.10 9.96
C HIS A 4 -6.19 -18.50 10.98
N ALA A 5 -6.34 -17.22 11.35
CA ALA A 5 -5.54 -16.57 12.38
C ALA A 5 -6.02 -17.00 13.79
N LEU A 6 -7.34 -17.05 13.98
CA LEU A 6 -8.00 -17.50 15.19
C LEU A 6 -7.68 -18.96 15.50
N ARG A 7 -7.71 -19.86 14.49
CA ARG A 7 -7.25 -21.26 14.65
C ARG A 7 -5.78 -21.39 15.05
N ARG A 8 -4.96 -20.37 14.81
CA ARG A 8 -3.56 -20.32 15.20
C ARG A 8 -3.31 -19.55 16.50
N GLY A 9 -4.37 -19.10 17.19
CA GLY A 9 -4.26 -18.30 18.41
C GLY A 9 -3.73 -16.88 18.19
N ILE A 10 -3.66 -16.42 16.94
CA ILE A 10 -3.12 -15.10 16.59
C ILE A 10 -4.29 -14.13 16.45
N ILE A 11 -4.41 -13.21 17.40
CA ILE A 11 -5.41 -12.14 17.35
C ILE A 11 -4.85 -11.01 16.49
N ASN A 12 -5.28 -10.96 15.24
CA ASN A 12 -4.90 -9.91 14.30
C ASN A 12 -6.02 -8.87 14.15
N GLN A 13 -5.71 -7.69 13.58
CA GLN A 13 -6.67 -6.64 13.27
C GLN A 13 -7.88 -7.15 12.47
N HIS A 14 -7.66 -8.08 11.53
CA HIS A 14 -8.76 -8.70 10.77
C HIS A 14 -9.67 -9.55 11.66
N VAL A 15 -9.17 -10.16 12.73
CA VAL A 15 -9.99 -10.91 13.69
C VAL A 15 -10.90 -9.97 14.46
N LEU A 16 -10.37 -8.85 14.95
CA LEU A 16 -11.16 -7.83 15.64
C LEU A 16 -12.23 -7.23 14.72
N LEU A 17 -11.85 -6.91 13.48
CA LEU A 17 -12.78 -6.38 12.47
C LEU A 17 -13.92 -7.36 12.16
N GLU A 18 -13.58 -8.59 11.81
CA GLU A 18 -14.56 -9.63 11.47
C GLU A 18 -15.50 -9.84 12.68
N ALA A 19 -14.97 -9.93 13.91
CA ALA A 19 -15.78 -10.06 15.12
C ALA A 19 -16.73 -8.87 15.35
N ALA A 20 -16.27 -7.63 15.18
CA ALA A 20 -17.11 -6.44 15.34
C ALA A 20 -18.22 -6.37 14.28
N ALA A 21 -17.91 -6.69 13.03
CA ALA A 21 -18.89 -6.72 11.95
C ALA A 21 -19.95 -7.81 12.19
N PHE A 22 -19.54 -9.02 12.59
CA PHE A 22 -20.46 -10.10 12.93
C PHE A 22 -21.31 -9.79 14.16
N ALA A 23 -20.74 -9.17 15.20
CA ALA A 23 -21.48 -8.74 16.38
C ALA A 23 -22.54 -7.68 16.04
N GLY A 24 -22.18 -6.68 15.21
CA GLY A 24 -23.12 -5.68 14.72
C GLY A 24 -24.27 -6.28 13.91
N LEU A 25 -23.96 -7.19 12.98
CA LEU A 25 -24.98 -7.88 12.19
C LEU A 25 -25.88 -8.78 13.05
N ALA A 26 -25.30 -9.59 13.94
CA ALA A 26 -26.05 -10.49 14.81
C ALA A 26 -26.96 -9.71 15.76
N GLY A 27 -26.45 -8.63 16.38
CA GLY A 27 -27.25 -7.74 17.22
C GLY A 27 -28.37 -7.06 16.46
N GLY A 28 -28.11 -6.60 15.22
CA GLY A 28 -29.14 -6.01 14.36
C GLY A 28 -30.24 -7.02 13.98
N VAL A 29 -29.87 -8.24 13.57
CA VAL A 29 -30.84 -9.30 13.25
C VAL A 29 -31.66 -9.72 14.48
N TYR A 30 -31.01 -9.82 15.64
CA TYR A 30 -31.71 -10.08 16.90
C TYR A 30 -32.71 -8.97 17.22
N GLY A 31 -32.32 -7.70 17.05
CA GLY A 31 -33.19 -6.55 17.25
C GLY A 31 -34.43 -6.54 16.36
N LEU A 32 -34.32 -7.05 15.13
CA LEU A 32 -35.46 -7.18 14.20
C LEU A 32 -36.39 -8.35 14.53
N THR A 33 -35.86 -9.45 15.04
CA THR A 33 -36.62 -10.72 15.18
C THR A 33 -37.13 -10.97 16.60
N ALA A 34 -36.37 -10.59 17.63
CA ALA A 34 -36.64 -10.97 19.02
C ALA A 34 -36.39 -9.86 20.05
N GLY A 35 -35.75 -8.74 19.68
CA GLY A 35 -35.37 -7.68 20.62
C GLY A 35 -36.52 -6.79 21.12
N GLY A 36 -37.65 -6.75 20.40
CA GLY A 36 -38.78 -5.88 20.72
C GLY A 36 -38.55 -4.40 20.39
N PRO A 37 -39.56 -3.52 20.60
CA PRO A 37 -39.52 -2.13 20.13
C PRO A 37 -38.43 -1.25 20.78
N GLN A 38 -37.98 -1.60 21.98
CA GLN A 38 -37.00 -0.84 22.75
C GLN A 38 -35.55 -1.23 22.43
N PHE A 39 -35.33 -2.28 21.65
CA PHE A 39 -33.98 -2.73 21.32
C PHE A 39 -33.30 -1.79 20.31
N PRO A 40 -32.02 -1.42 20.52
CA PRO A 40 -31.30 -0.48 19.64
C PRO A 40 -30.82 -1.15 18.34
N THR A 41 -31.75 -1.64 17.53
CA THR A 41 -31.49 -2.37 16.28
C THR A 41 -30.63 -1.57 15.29
N ALA A 42 -31.00 -0.31 15.04
CA ALA A 42 -30.30 0.54 14.07
C ALA A 42 -28.83 0.83 14.46
N PRO A 43 -28.51 1.15 15.72
CA PRO A 43 -27.13 1.26 16.19
C PRO A 43 -26.26 0.02 15.92
N PHE A 44 -26.77 -1.19 16.11
CA PHE A 44 -26.01 -2.42 15.84
C PHE A 44 -25.63 -2.58 14.37
N PHE A 45 -26.57 -2.32 13.45
CA PHE A 45 -26.26 -2.28 12.01
C PHE A 45 -25.30 -1.14 11.67
N CYS A 46 -25.46 0.02 12.30
CA CYS A 46 -24.58 1.17 12.10
C CYS A 46 -23.11 0.83 12.43
N VAL A 47 -22.87 0.10 13.53
CA VAL A 47 -21.52 -0.36 13.89
C VAL A 47 -20.91 -1.23 12.79
N ALA A 48 -21.66 -2.21 12.27
CA ALA A 48 -21.18 -3.07 11.19
C ALA A 48 -20.80 -2.26 9.94
N VAL A 49 -21.64 -1.30 9.53
CA VAL A 49 -21.38 -0.44 8.38
C VAL A 49 -20.19 0.48 8.61
N MET A 50 -20.11 1.16 9.76
CA MET A 50 -19.02 2.09 10.05
C MET A 50 -17.66 1.37 10.11
N VAL A 51 -17.60 0.23 10.79
CA VAL A 51 -16.36 -0.55 10.94
C VAL A 51 -15.87 -1.05 9.58
N CYS A 52 -16.76 -1.63 8.76
CA CYS A 52 -16.41 -2.05 7.40
C CYS A 52 -15.98 -0.88 6.53
N ASN A 53 -16.72 0.23 6.56
CA ASN A 53 -16.41 1.40 5.75
C ASN A 53 -15.04 1.98 6.10
N TYR A 54 -14.76 2.19 7.39
CA TYR A 54 -13.47 2.73 7.83
C TYR A 54 -12.31 1.79 7.48
N HIS A 55 -12.51 0.48 7.61
CA HIS A 55 -11.49 -0.50 7.24
C HIS A 55 -11.13 -0.44 5.77
N ILE A 56 -12.13 -0.52 4.88
CA ILE A 56 -11.90 -0.50 3.43
C ILE A 56 -11.30 0.85 3.01
N PHE A 57 -11.82 1.95 3.56
CA PHE A 57 -11.33 3.30 3.26
C PHE A 57 -9.86 3.47 3.66
N SER A 58 -9.49 3.05 4.87
CA SER A 58 -8.12 3.17 5.36
C SER A 58 -7.14 2.26 4.61
N GLU A 59 -7.55 1.06 4.24
CA GLU A 59 -6.75 0.15 3.42
C GLU A 59 -6.50 0.72 2.02
N TRP A 60 -7.55 1.23 1.37
CA TRP A 60 -7.46 1.91 0.08
C TRP A 60 -6.51 3.12 0.13
N LEU A 61 -6.64 3.98 1.15
CA LEU A 61 -5.76 5.13 1.33
C LEU A 61 -4.30 4.69 1.53
N SER A 62 -4.07 3.63 2.31
CA SER A 62 -2.73 3.06 2.52
C SER A 62 -2.11 2.58 1.21
N LEU A 63 -2.89 1.93 0.35
CA LEU A 63 -2.45 1.44 -0.95
C LEU A 63 -2.05 2.60 -1.89
N ILE A 64 -2.81 3.69 -1.90
CA ILE A 64 -2.47 4.89 -2.69
C ILE A 64 -1.12 5.46 -2.25
N VAL A 65 -0.93 5.64 -0.94
CA VAL A 65 0.31 6.20 -0.40
C VAL A 65 1.50 5.30 -0.73
N LYS A 66 1.39 3.99 -0.47
CA LYS A 66 2.44 3.02 -0.79
C LYS A 66 2.81 3.03 -2.27
N THR A 67 1.81 3.10 -3.15
CA THR A 67 2.03 3.13 -4.60
C THR A 67 2.77 4.40 -5.02
N ARG A 68 2.34 5.57 -4.53
CA ARG A 68 3.00 6.85 -4.85
C ARG A 68 4.44 6.89 -4.35
N SER A 69 4.69 6.42 -3.13
CA SER A 69 6.06 6.34 -2.59
C SER A 69 6.95 5.40 -3.40
N SER A 70 6.45 4.22 -3.77
CA SER A 70 7.19 3.28 -4.62
C SER A 70 7.52 3.88 -5.99
N GLN A 71 6.58 4.59 -6.61
CA GLN A 71 6.80 5.28 -7.89
C GLN A 71 7.84 6.39 -7.78
N ALA A 72 7.85 7.16 -6.69
CA ALA A 72 8.87 8.19 -6.48
C ALA A 72 10.28 7.59 -6.38
N VAL A 73 10.44 6.50 -5.62
CA VAL A 73 11.72 5.78 -5.50
C VAL A 73 12.13 5.21 -6.86
N ARG A 74 11.21 4.59 -7.58
CA ARG A 74 11.48 4.04 -8.91
C ARG A 74 11.96 5.12 -9.89
N ARG A 75 11.32 6.29 -9.91
CA ARG A 75 11.74 7.42 -10.75
C ARG A 75 13.14 7.92 -10.41
N LEU A 76 13.55 7.90 -9.14
CA LEU A 76 14.91 8.25 -8.75
C LEU A 76 15.92 7.23 -9.27
N LEU A 77 15.60 5.94 -9.23
CA LEU A 77 16.46 4.88 -9.77
C LEU A 77 16.56 4.97 -11.30
N GLU A 78 15.47 5.32 -11.99
CA GLU A 78 15.44 5.53 -13.44
C GLU A 78 16.26 6.75 -13.92
N LEU A 79 16.68 7.65 -13.02
CA LEU A 79 17.59 8.75 -13.38
C LEU A 79 19.04 8.29 -13.60
N GLN A 80 19.42 7.10 -13.15
CA GLN A 80 20.74 6.55 -13.39
C GLN A 80 20.83 6.10 -14.86
N PRO A 81 21.73 6.68 -15.69
CA PRO A 81 21.88 6.26 -17.07
C PRO A 81 22.60 4.91 -17.14
N ASP A 82 22.21 4.06 -18.09
CA ASP A 82 22.86 2.76 -18.32
C ASP A 82 24.22 2.92 -19.00
N THR A 83 24.38 3.99 -19.78
CA THR A 83 25.59 4.26 -20.56
C THR A 83 26.05 5.70 -20.41
N ALA A 84 27.35 5.89 -20.55
CA ALA A 84 28.00 7.19 -20.58
C ALA A 84 28.91 7.27 -21.80
N ARG A 85 29.04 8.48 -22.37
CA ARG A 85 29.99 8.73 -23.46
C ARG A 85 31.26 9.30 -22.88
N VAL A 86 32.39 8.65 -23.17
CA VAL A 86 33.72 9.04 -22.67
C VAL A 86 34.65 9.36 -23.83
N VAL A 87 35.62 10.23 -23.57
CA VAL A 87 36.72 10.54 -24.49
C VAL A 87 37.98 9.85 -23.99
N ARG A 88 38.46 8.83 -24.71
CA ARG A 88 39.73 8.13 -24.42
C ARG A 88 40.61 8.20 -25.66
N ASN A 89 41.89 8.55 -25.48
CA ASN A 89 42.87 8.67 -26.58
C ASN A 89 42.41 9.55 -27.76
N GLY A 90 41.60 10.58 -27.49
CA GLY A 90 41.06 11.48 -28.52
C GLY A 90 39.87 10.95 -29.32
N ALA A 91 39.35 9.75 -29.00
CA ALA A 91 38.15 9.18 -29.62
C ALA A 91 36.98 9.11 -28.62
N GLU A 92 35.77 9.40 -29.10
CA GLU A 92 34.54 9.21 -28.32
C GLU A 92 34.10 7.75 -28.37
N SER A 93 33.79 7.17 -27.21
CA SER A 93 33.24 5.83 -27.09
C SER A 93 32.10 5.80 -26.08
N GLN A 94 31.08 5.00 -26.35
CA GLN A 94 29.97 4.78 -25.42
C GLN A 94 30.28 3.52 -24.60
N VAL A 95 30.35 3.69 -23.28
CA VAL A 95 30.64 2.61 -22.33
C VAL A 95 29.49 2.49 -21.33
N ARG A 96 29.35 1.34 -20.70
CA ARG A 96 28.37 1.19 -19.60
C ARG A 96 28.81 2.04 -18.42
N THR A 97 27.86 2.58 -17.66
CA THR A 97 28.16 3.43 -16.50
C THR A 97 29.00 2.70 -15.45
N GLU A 98 28.87 1.38 -15.37
CA GLU A 98 29.68 0.47 -14.54
C GLU A 98 31.12 0.28 -15.01
N GLU A 99 31.45 0.61 -16.25
CA GLU A 99 32.82 0.53 -16.83
C GLU A 99 33.59 1.86 -16.73
N LEU A 100 32.98 2.88 -16.14
CA LEU A 100 33.60 4.17 -15.89
C LEU A 100 34.65 4.08 -14.78
N VAL A 101 35.78 4.72 -15.00
CA VAL A 101 36.87 4.82 -14.02
C VAL A 101 37.06 6.27 -13.60
N VAL A 102 37.43 6.50 -12.34
CA VAL A 102 37.77 7.84 -11.85
C VAL A 102 38.89 8.43 -12.71
N GLY A 103 38.62 9.56 -13.35
CA GLY A 103 39.52 10.21 -14.31
C GLY A 103 39.04 10.17 -15.76
N ASP A 104 38.02 9.37 -16.10
CA ASP A 104 37.41 9.39 -17.44
C ASP A 104 36.78 10.76 -17.75
N LEU A 105 37.06 11.27 -18.94
CA LEU A 105 36.44 12.49 -19.46
C LEU A 105 35.06 12.16 -20.03
N VAL A 106 34.03 12.35 -19.22
CA VAL A 106 32.63 12.12 -19.63
C VAL A 106 32.10 13.34 -20.41
N TRP A 107 31.57 13.08 -21.60
CA TRP A 107 30.94 14.11 -22.42
C TRP A 107 29.57 14.49 -21.85
N ARG A 108 29.39 15.77 -21.48
CA ARG A 108 28.11 16.31 -21.00
C ARG A 108 27.46 17.16 -22.09
N ALA A 109 26.35 16.70 -22.67
CA ALA A 109 25.46 17.57 -23.44
C ALA A 109 24.97 18.70 -22.52
N ARG A 110 25.33 19.96 -22.81
CA ARG A 110 24.58 21.09 -22.25
C ARG A 110 23.18 21.04 -22.86
N ARG A 111 22.18 20.65 -22.06
CA ARG A 111 20.79 20.95 -22.39
C ARG A 111 20.63 22.47 -22.30
N ALA A 112 20.24 23.10 -23.41
CA ALA A 112 19.74 24.47 -23.45
C ALA A 112 18.36 24.53 -22.79
#